data_AF-A0A4Q5YSF2-F1
#
_entry.id   AF-A0A4Q5YSF2-F1
#
_cell.length_a   1.000
_cell.length_b   1.000
_cell.length_c   1.000
_cell.angle_alpha   90.00
_cell.angle_beta   90.00
_cell.angle_gamma   90.00
#
_symmetry.space_group_name_H-M   'P 1'
#
loop_
_entity.id
_entity.type
_entity.pdbx_description
1 polymer ?
#
loop_
_entity_poly.entity_id
_entity_poly.type
_entity_poly.pdbx_seq_one_letter_code
_entity_poly.pdbx_strand_id
1 'polypeptide(L)'
;GQNILTSFPMIVAEELDADWTKVKVVQAPLDTAKFDRQVTGGSGAVPHSWKLLRTAGATARYMLVQAAAKQWNVPASELTTENSFVIHAASNKKASYGELAQEACNVAVPDNVKLKDRKDFKLIGTAVKNVEAKSIYTGKPLFGLDFYREGMLHAMIQRPTAFGLKVKSVNAEEAKKIPGIVDVVTFGNNVAIVGKSTWEIMKARKVLKVEYEKDGNLESTTDHNKLFTTLLDSGNATVQRKDGDVDAAFKGAAKVIRSEYQCPFLPHSPMEPMNFFAHAKADGVELIGPTQTPAAARTAVSKLLNIPEDKISVEITRLGGGFGRRLKTDYATEAAELSALIKAPVKVTWLKEDDMTGGSYRPAVRYRFEAAIDAQGNMTGYKLRGVGINAGNCTR
;
A
#
# COMPACT_ATOMS: atom_id res chain seq x y z
N GLY A 1 -5.73 8.54 5.55
CA GLY A 1 -6.09 7.32 4.79
C GLY A 1 -7.49 7.47 4.22
N GLN A 2 -7.83 6.80 3.12
CA GLN A 2 -9.10 7.00 2.39
C GLN A 2 -10.20 5.98 2.74
N ASN A 3 -9.91 5.04 3.65
CA ASN A 3 -10.81 3.95 4.07
C ASN A 3 -11.48 3.21 2.89
N ILE A 4 -10.69 2.79 1.91
CA ILE A 4 -11.21 2.35 0.59
C ILE A 4 -12.10 1.12 0.63
N LEU A 5 -11.91 0.21 1.59
CA LEU A 5 -12.81 -0.92 1.81
C LEU A 5 -14.24 -0.47 2.13
N THR A 6 -14.42 0.74 2.64
CA THR A 6 -15.75 1.35 2.82
C THR A 6 -16.08 2.29 1.67
N SER A 7 -15.17 3.21 1.31
CA SER A 7 -15.49 4.30 0.37
C SER A 7 -15.65 3.84 -1.07
N PHE A 8 -14.98 2.78 -1.54
CA PHE A 8 -15.19 2.26 -2.89
C PHE A 8 -16.59 1.67 -3.08
N PRO A 9 -17.04 0.72 -2.23
CA PRO A 9 -18.42 0.23 -2.28
C PRO A 9 -19.47 1.32 -2.10
N MET A 10 -19.22 2.35 -1.29
CA MET A 10 -20.16 3.48 -1.17
C MET A 10 -20.38 4.19 -2.51
N ILE A 11 -19.33 4.37 -3.31
CA ILE A 11 -19.43 5.03 -4.62
C ILE A 11 -20.29 4.21 -5.57
N VAL A 12 -20.11 2.89 -5.57
CA VAL A 12 -20.92 1.96 -6.37
C VAL A 12 -22.37 1.97 -5.87
N ALA A 13 -22.57 1.85 -4.56
CA ALA A 13 -23.89 1.80 -3.92
C ALA A 13 -24.69 3.09 -4.13
N GLU A 14 -24.03 4.25 -4.11
CA GLU A 14 -24.63 5.54 -4.44
C GLU A 14 -25.25 5.51 -5.85
N GLU A 15 -24.46 5.15 -6.86
CA GLU A 15 -24.97 5.09 -8.23
C GLU A 15 -25.93 3.94 -8.48
N LEU A 16 -25.90 2.91 -7.64
CA LEU A 16 -26.80 1.77 -7.72
C LEU A 16 -28.14 2.03 -7.01
N ASP A 17 -28.29 3.11 -6.24
CA ASP A 17 -29.40 3.28 -5.28
C ASP A 17 -29.56 2.08 -4.33
N ALA A 18 -28.43 1.48 -3.95
CA ALA A 18 -28.41 0.32 -3.08
C ALA A 18 -28.62 0.71 -1.61
N ASP A 19 -29.42 -0.08 -0.91
CA ASP A 19 -29.49 -0.05 0.55
C ASP A 19 -28.13 -0.47 1.14
N TRP A 20 -27.41 0.52 1.68
CA TRP A 20 -26.08 0.33 2.27
C TRP A 20 -26.07 -0.74 3.37
N THR A 21 -27.16 -0.93 4.10
CA THR A 21 -27.24 -1.92 5.20
C THR A 21 -27.17 -3.36 4.70
N LYS A 22 -27.42 -3.58 3.42
CA LYS A 22 -27.35 -4.89 2.75
C LYS A 22 -26.06 -5.11 1.96
N VAL A 23 -25.20 -4.09 1.86
CA VAL A 23 -23.93 -4.19 1.14
C VAL A 23 -22.94 -5.03 1.93
N LYS A 24 -22.46 -6.11 1.31
CA LYS A 24 -21.35 -6.93 1.81
C LYS A 24 -20.11 -6.62 1.00
N VAL A 25 -19.01 -6.30 1.69
CA VAL A 25 -17.72 -6.00 1.06
C VAL A 25 -16.78 -7.18 1.26
N VAL A 26 -16.17 -7.62 0.17
CA VAL A 26 -15.13 -8.67 0.18
C VAL A 26 -13.90 -8.11 -0.50
N GLN A 27 -12.74 -8.26 0.14
CA GLN A 27 -11.46 -7.86 -0.44
C GLN A 27 -11.08 -8.87 -1.53
N ALA A 28 -10.92 -8.39 -2.76
CA ALA A 28 -10.40 -9.21 -3.85
C ALA A 28 -8.89 -9.45 -3.69
N PRO A 29 -8.36 -10.63 -4.10
CA PRO A 29 -6.93 -10.82 -4.30
C PRO A 29 -6.42 -9.96 -5.46
N LEU A 30 -5.12 -10.00 -5.73
CA LEU A 30 -4.57 -9.43 -6.95
C LEU A 30 -5.12 -10.15 -8.19
N ASP A 31 -5.73 -9.41 -9.10
CA ASP A 31 -6.21 -9.90 -10.39
C ASP A 31 -5.98 -8.81 -11.46
N THR A 32 -4.82 -8.88 -12.11
CA THR A 32 -4.42 -7.92 -13.15
C THR A 32 -5.13 -8.14 -14.49
N ALA A 33 -5.90 -9.21 -14.63
CA ALA A 33 -6.72 -9.44 -15.82
C ALA A 33 -8.07 -8.71 -15.69
N LYS A 34 -8.65 -8.67 -14.49
CA LYS A 34 -9.94 -8.00 -14.23
C LYS A 34 -9.81 -6.55 -13.78
N PHE A 35 -8.69 -6.18 -13.16
CA PHE A 35 -8.49 -4.86 -12.61
C PHE A 35 -7.25 -4.18 -13.20
N ASP A 36 -7.43 -2.94 -13.66
CA ASP A 36 -6.34 -2.11 -14.19
C ASP A 36 -5.27 -1.81 -13.12
N ARG A 37 -5.71 -1.44 -11.91
CA ARG A 37 -4.81 -1.01 -10.83
C ARG A 37 -5.30 -1.37 -9.43
N GLN A 38 -4.48 -2.13 -8.71
CA GLN A 38 -4.66 -2.43 -7.29
C GLN A 38 -3.51 -1.85 -6.46
N VAL A 39 -3.60 -0.57 -6.13
CA VAL A 39 -2.57 0.15 -5.34
C VAL A 39 -3.23 1.10 -4.34
N THR A 40 -2.70 1.15 -3.12
CA THR A 40 -3.06 2.18 -2.13
C THR A 40 -1.85 3.06 -1.81
N GLY A 41 -1.88 4.34 -2.19
CA GLY A 41 -0.74 5.22 -1.94
C GLY A 41 -1.01 6.65 -2.40
N GLY A 42 -0.32 7.61 -1.78
CA GLY A 42 -0.41 9.03 -2.15
C GLY A 42 -1.82 9.63 -2.09
N SER A 43 -2.74 9.03 -1.33
CA SER A 43 -4.18 9.39 -1.34
C SER A 43 -4.81 9.37 -2.75
N GLY A 44 -4.27 8.57 -3.67
CA GLY A 44 -4.71 8.54 -5.07
C GLY A 44 -5.79 7.51 -5.41
N ALA A 45 -6.24 6.69 -4.45
CA ALA A 45 -7.16 5.58 -4.74
C ALA A 45 -8.55 6.08 -5.14
N VAL A 46 -9.17 6.94 -4.34
CA VAL A 46 -10.51 7.50 -4.65
C VAL A 46 -10.49 8.35 -5.92
N PRO A 47 -9.59 9.33 -6.12
CA PRO A 47 -9.56 10.13 -7.35
C PRO A 47 -9.40 9.30 -8.62
N HIS A 48 -8.57 8.26 -8.58
CA HIS A 48 -8.35 7.36 -9.72
C HIS A 48 -9.60 6.54 -10.04
N SER A 49 -10.23 5.92 -9.04
CA SER A 49 -11.35 4.99 -9.23
C SER A 49 -12.71 5.68 -9.27
N TRP A 50 -12.80 6.99 -9.02
CA TRP A 50 -14.05 7.74 -8.87
C TRP A 50 -15.01 7.53 -10.05
N LYS A 51 -14.56 7.82 -11.28
CA LYS A 51 -15.41 7.69 -12.47
C LYS A 51 -15.76 6.23 -12.73
N LEU A 52 -14.77 5.33 -12.66
CA LEU A 52 -14.94 3.90 -12.91
C LEU A 52 -16.01 3.27 -12.00
N LEU A 53 -15.91 3.50 -10.68
CA LEU A 53 -16.84 2.93 -9.70
C LEU A 53 -18.26 3.51 -9.84
N ARG A 54 -18.36 4.81 -10.17
CA ARG A 54 -19.66 5.43 -10.44
C ARG A 54 -20.31 4.83 -11.68
N THR A 55 -19.55 4.69 -12.76
CA THR A 55 -20.01 4.03 -13.98
C THR A 55 -20.46 2.61 -13.69
N ALA A 56 -19.69 1.83 -12.92
CA ALA A 56 -20.08 0.47 -12.55
C ALA A 56 -21.44 0.41 -11.83
N GLY A 57 -21.66 1.26 -10.82
CA GLY A 57 -22.94 1.32 -10.10
C GLY A 57 -24.11 1.75 -10.99
N ALA A 58 -23.91 2.77 -11.82
CA ALA A 58 -24.94 3.29 -12.72
C ALA A 58 -25.30 2.28 -13.84
N THR A 59 -24.31 1.55 -14.35
CA THR A 59 -24.49 0.46 -15.32
C THR A 59 -25.28 -0.69 -14.72
N ALA A 60 -24.95 -1.12 -13.51
CA ALA A 60 -25.73 -2.15 -12.81
C ALA A 60 -27.18 -1.71 -12.58
N ARG A 61 -27.41 -0.46 -12.15
CA ARG A 61 -28.76 0.11 -12.01
C ARG A 61 -29.53 0.09 -13.33
N TYR A 62 -28.90 0.53 -14.42
CA TYR A 62 -29.50 0.51 -15.75
C TYR A 62 -29.97 -0.89 -16.13
N MET A 63 -29.09 -1.89 -15.98
CA MET A 63 -29.40 -3.28 -16.35
C MET A 63 -30.56 -3.85 -15.51
N LEU A 64 -30.61 -3.53 -14.22
CA LEU A 64 -31.72 -3.90 -13.34
C LEU A 64 -33.06 -3.25 -13.75
N VAL A 65 -33.02 -1.96 -14.11
CA VAL A 65 -34.21 -1.23 -14.60
C VAL A 65 -34.69 -1.81 -15.93
N GLN A 66 -33.80 -2.15 -16.86
CA GLN A 66 -34.17 -2.78 -18.13
C GLN A 66 -34.77 -4.18 -17.93
N ALA A 67 -34.22 -4.98 -17.02
CA ALA A 67 -34.78 -6.29 -16.68
C ALA A 67 -36.20 -6.17 -16.13
N ALA A 68 -36.44 -5.23 -15.21
CA ALA A 68 -37.77 -4.96 -14.67
C ALA A 68 -38.74 -4.44 -15.74
N ALA A 69 -38.30 -3.52 -16.60
CA ALA A 69 -39.09 -2.98 -17.71
C ALA A 69 -39.58 -4.09 -18.64
N LYS A 70 -38.67 -5.00 -19.01
CA LYS A 70 -38.97 -6.19 -19.81
C LYS A 70 -39.95 -7.12 -19.09
N GLN A 71 -39.69 -7.45 -17.82
CA GLN A 71 -40.55 -8.36 -17.04
C GLN A 71 -41.96 -7.81 -16.84
N TRP A 72 -42.09 -6.49 -16.66
CA TRP A 72 -43.38 -5.84 -16.40
C TRP A 72 -44.09 -5.35 -17.64
N ASN A 73 -43.42 -5.40 -18.81
CA ASN A 73 -43.87 -4.86 -20.09
C ASN A 73 -44.26 -3.38 -20.00
N VAL A 74 -43.36 -2.57 -19.42
CA VAL A 74 -43.54 -1.11 -19.27
C VAL A 74 -42.27 -0.37 -19.73
N PRO A 75 -42.37 0.90 -20.17
CA PRO A 75 -41.20 1.69 -20.52
C PRO A 75 -40.24 1.88 -19.33
N ALA A 76 -38.94 1.71 -19.56
CA ALA A 76 -37.91 1.91 -18.53
C ALA A 76 -37.90 3.33 -17.94
N SER A 77 -38.36 4.33 -18.70
CA SER A 77 -38.49 5.73 -18.26
C SER A 77 -39.56 5.93 -17.18
N GLU A 78 -40.48 4.99 -17.00
CA GLU A 78 -41.51 5.02 -15.94
C GLU A 78 -41.01 4.39 -14.63
N LEU A 79 -39.81 3.80 -14.65
CA LEU A 79 -39.24 3.09 -13.52
C LEU A 79 -38.28 3.98 -12.72
N THR A 80 -38.34 3.82 -11.40
CA THR A 80 -37.42 4.47 -10.46
C THR A 80 -36.73 3.43 -9.60
N THR A 81 -35.66 3.84 -8.91
CA THR A 81 -34.89 2.97 -8.03
C THR A 81 -34.69 3.59 -6.67
N GLU A 82 -34.82 2.77 -5.64
CA GLU A 82 -34.57 3.18 -4.26
C GLU A 82 -34.33 1.98 -3.35
N ASN A 83 -33.35 2.07 -2.45
CA ASN A 83 -33.07 1.11 -1.39
C ASN A 83 -32.97 -0.35 -1.88
N SER A 84 -32.28 -0.56 -3.00
CA SER A 84 -32.13 -1.85 -3.67
C SER A 84 -33.40 -2.43 -4.31
N PHE A 85 -34.33 -1.57 -4.76
CA PHE A 85 -35.51 -1.97 -5.51
C PHE A 85 -35.66 -1.17 -6.80
N VAL A 86 -36.24 -1.79 -7.82
CA VAL A 86 -36.87 -1.10 -8.95
C VAL A 86 -38.37 -0.96 -8.63
N ILE A 87 -38.94 0.19 -8.92
CA ILE A 87 -40.31 0.58 -8.55
C ILE A 87 -41.02 1.16 -9.78
N HIS A 88 -42.23 0.67 -10.04
CA HIS A 88 -43.15 1.23 -11.02
C HIS A 88 -44.39 1.77 -10.29
N ALA A 89 -44.47 3.09 -10.14
CA ALA A 89 -45.53 3.74 -9.36
C ALA A 89 -46.92 3.56 -9.98
N ALA A 90 -47.03 3.68 -11.31
CA ALA A 90 -48.33 3.65 -12.00
C ALA A 90 -49.06 2.30 -11.85
N SER A 91 -48.32 1.19 -11.76
CA SER A 91 -48.91 -0.13 -11.55
C SER A 91 -48.65 -0.71 -10.14
N ASN A 92 -48.12 0.10 -9.22
CA ASN A 92 -47.72 -0.31 -7.86
C ASN A 92 -46.84 -1.59 -7.84
N LYS A 93 -45.99 -1.79 -8.85
CA LYS A 93 -45.07 -2.94 -8.92
C LYS A 93 -43.73 -2.58 -8.30
N LYS A 94 -43.11 -3.56 -7.64
CA LYS A 94 -41.80 -3.42 -6.99
C LYS A 94 -41.08 -4.76 -7.03
N ALA A 95 -39.81 -4.75 -7.41
CA ALA A 95 -38.93 -5.93 -7.37
C ALA A 95 -37.58 -5.53 -6.77
N SER A 96 -37.04 -6.40 -5.92
CA SER A 96 -35.70 -6.24 -5.37
C SER A 96 -34.65 -6.49 -6.44
N TYR A 97 -33.46 -5.94 -6.24
CA TYR A 97 -32.33 -6.21 -7.13
C TYR A 97 -31.97 -7.70 -7.18
N GLY A 98 -32.19 -8.45 -6.10
CA GLY A 98 -31.98 -9.89 -6.08
C GLY A 98 -32.92 -10.65 -7.00
N GLU A 99 -34.20 -10.27 -7.06
CA GLU A 99 -35.19 -10.88 -7.97
C GLU A 99 -34.88 -10.60 -9.45
N LEU A 100 -34.25 -9.45 -9.74
CA LEU A 100 -33.93 -9.00 -11.09
C LEU A 100 -32.53 -9.40 -11.55
N ALA A 101 -31.63 -9.79 -10.64
CA ALA A 101 -30.21 -9.96 -10.93
C ALA A 101 -29.93 -10.95 -12.06
N GLN A 102 -30.63 -12.09 -12.07
CA GLN A 102 -30.43 -13.13 -13.08
C GLN A 102 -30.80 -12.62 -14.48
N GLU A 103 -31.94 -11.92 -14.61
CA GLU A 103 -32.38 -11.39 -15.90
C GLU A 103 -31.55 -10.17 -16.32
N ALA A 104 -31.09 -9.36 -15.36
CA ALA A 104 -30.21 -8.22 -15.63
C ALA A 104 -28.89 -8.66 -16.29
N CYS A 105 -28.36 -9.85 -15.98
CA CYS A 105 -27.18 -10.41 -16.66
C CYS A 105 -27.39 -10.64 -18.17
N ASN A 106 -28.63 -10.79 -18.62
CA ASN A 106 -28.99 -10.97 -20.03
C ASN A 106 -29.16 -9.63 -20.77
N VAL A 107 -29.14 -8.51 -20.06
CA VAL A 107 -29.23 -7.16 -20.65
C VAL A 107 -27.86 -6.80 -21.23
N ALA A 108 -27.83 -6.31 -22.47
CA ALA A 108 -26.60 -5.81 -23.07
C ALA A 108 -26.04 -4.65 -22.23
N VAL A 109 -24.73 -4.72 -21.95
CA VAL A 109 -24.05 -3.65 -21.21
C VAL A 109 -24.07 -2.37 -22.07
N PRO A 110 -24.62 -1.25 -21.57
CA PRO A 110 -24.66 -0.01 -22.32
C PRO A 110 -23.27 0.61 -22.48
N ASP A 111 -23.01 1.23 -23.64
CA ASP A 111 -21.77 1.97 -23.88
C ASP A 111 -21.62 3.20 -22.97
N ASN A 112 -22.75 3.85 -22.65
CA ASN A 112 -22.80 5.05 -21.84
C ASN A 112 -23.96 5.00 -20.86
N VAL A 113 -23.73 5.50 -19.64
CA VAL A 113 -24.75 5.65 -18.61
C VAL A 113 -24.70 7.03 -17.99
N LYS A 114 -25.88 7.59 -17.70
CA LYS A 114 -25.98 8.86 -16.97
C LYS A 114 -25.61 8.61 -15.50
N LEU A 115 -24.61 9.34 -15.03
CA LEU A 115 -24.24 9.38 -13.61
C LEU A 115 -25.15 10.39 -12.89
N LYS A 116 -25.39 10.17 -11.60
CA LYS A 116 -26.11 11.13 -10.74
C LYS A 116 -25.43 12.49 -10.71
N ASP A 117 -26.19 13.57 -10.46
CA ASP A 117 -25.55 14.84 -10.08
C ASP A 117 -25.17 14.80 -8.60
N ARG A 118 -24.15 15.58 -8.22
CA ARG A 118 -23.68 15.66 -6.82
C ARG A 118 -24.81 16.03 -5.84
N LYS A 119 -25.75 16.86 -6.28
CA LYS A 119 -26.91 17.29 -5.49
C LYS A 119 -27.90 16.14 -5.20
N ASP A 120 -27.85 15.07 -5.97
CA ASP A 120 -28.74 13.91 -5.86
C ASP A 120 -28.09 12.76 -5.06
N PHE A 121 -26.88 12.98 -4.52
CA PHE A 121 -26.21 11.98 -3.69
C PHE A 121 -26.93 11.80 -2.35
N LYS A 122 -27.18 10.55 -1.97
CA LYS A 122 -27.85 10.18 -0.71
C LYS A 122 -26.90 9.54 0.31
N LEU A 123 -25.87 8.85 -0.15
CA LEU A 123 -24.89 8.10 0.65
C LEU A 123 -23.54 8.82 0.71
N ILE A 124 -23.03 9.28 -0.43
CA ILE A 124 -21.78 10.04 -0.50
C ILE A 124 -21.96 11.40 0.19
N GLY A 125 -21.04 11.74 1.09
CA GLY A 125 -21.12 12.95 1.91
C GLY A 125 -21.77 12.71 3.27
N THR A 126 -22.30 11.51 3.52
CA THR A 126 -22.82 11.11 4.84
C THR A 126 -21.78 10.35 5.65
N ALA A 127 -21.98 10.31 6.97
CA ALA A 127 -21.16 9.50 7.87
C ALA A 127 -21.63 8.04 7.87
N VAL A 128 -20.80 7.14 7.37
CA VAL A 128 -21.04 5.68 7.47
C VAL A 128 -19.98 5.01 8.33
N LYS A 129 -20.38 3.94 9.02
CA LYS A 129 -19.46 3.11 9.79
C LYS A 129 -18.55 2.32 8.85
N ASN A 130 -17.30 2.11 9.28
CA ASN A 130 -16.36 1.25 8.58
C ASN A 130 -16.93 -0.18 8.48
N VAL A 131 -16.94 -0.75 7.27
CA VAL A 131 -17.52 -2.09 7.01
C VAL A 131 -16.82 -3.21 7.81
N GLU A 132 -15.57 -3.01 8.21
CA GLU A 132 -14.81 -3.94 9.04
C GLU A 132 -14.79 -3.56 10.54
N ALA A 133 -15.48 -2.49 10.95
CA ALA A 133 -15.43 -2.00 12.34
C ALA A 133 -15.70 -3.10 13.36
N LYS A 134 -16.76 -3.89 13.13
CA LYS A 134 -17.14 -5.01 13.99
C LYS A 134 -16.04 -6.04 14.11
N SER A 135 -15.47 -6.47 12.99
CA SER A 135 -14.36 -7.43 12.97
C SER A 135 -13.14 -6.90 13.73
N ILE A 136 -12.85 -5.60 13.63
CA ILE A 136 -11.73 -4.96 14.35
C ILE A 136 -11.96 -4.96 15.86
N TYR A 137 -13.07 -4.39 16.37
CA TYR A 137 -13.26 -4.26 17.82
C TYR A 137 -13.61 -5.58 18.52
N THR A 138 -14.01 -6.60 17.76
CA THR A 138 -14.22 -7.97 18.29
C THR A 138 -12.98 -8.85 18.18
N GLY A 139 -11.86 -8.33 17.67
CA GLY A 139 -10.59 -9.08 17.58
C GLY A 139 -10.63 -10.25 16.59
N LYS A 140 -11.36 -10.12 15.48
CA LYS A 140 -11.28 -11.12 14.40
C LYS A 140 -9.88 -11.12 13.78
N PRO A 141 -9.38 -12.28 13.33
CA PRO A 141 -8.10 -12.38 12.64
C PRO A 141 -8.23 -11.75 11.25
N LEU A 142 -7.63 -10.58 11.06
CA LEU A 142 -7.73 -9.79 9.83
C LEU A 142 -6.37 -9.43 9.24
N PHE A 143 -5.35 -9.39 10.09
CA PHE A 143 -4.02 -8.89 9.75
C PHE A 143 -3.13 -10.03 9.27
N GLY A 144 -2.01 -9.70 8.61
CA GLY A 144 -1.10 -10.72 8.10
C GLY A 144 -0.45 -11.52 9.24
N LEU A 145 -0.29 -10.90 10.40
CA LEU A 145 0.15 -11.59 11.63
C LEU A 145 -0.81 -12.69 12.07
N ASP A 146 -2.11 -12.52 11.83
CA ASP A 146 -3.14 -13.50 12.21
C ASP A 146 -3.22 -14.68 11.24
N PHE A 147 -2.62 -14.55 10.04
CA PHE A 147 -2.69 -15.57 9.01
C PHE A 147 -2.02 -16.87 9.46
N TYR A 148 -2.68 -18.00 9.20
CA TYR A 148 -2.17 -19.33 9.49
C TYR A 148 -2.41 -20.26 8.29
N ARG A 149 -1.43 -21.12 8.03
CA ARG A 149 -1.57 -22.26 7.13
C ARG A 149 -1.05 -23.50 7.82
N GLU A 150 -1.71 -24.63 7.60
CA GLU A 150 -1.21 -25.90 8.12
C GLU A 150 0.21 -26.18 7.60
N GLY A 151 1.09 -26.62 8.51
CA GLY A 151 2.51 -26.86 8.20
C GLY A 151 3.37 -25.60 8.05
N MET A 152 2.79 -24.39 8.20
CA MET A 152 3.54 -23.13 8.18
C MET A 152 4.65 -23.11 9.23
N LEU A 153 5.85 -22.74 8.80
CA LEU A 153 6.95 -22.37 9.69
C LEU A 153 6.95 -20.86 9.93
N HIS A 154 7.41 -20.45 11.11
CA HIS A 154 7.70 -19.06 11.41
C HIS A 154 9.16 -18.77 11.09
N ALA A 155 9.44 -17.53 10.67
CA ALA A 155 10.80 -17.07 10.46
C ALA A 155 11.01 -15.64 10.92
N MET A 156 12.19 -15.37 11.47
CA MET A 156 12.71 -14.03 11.73
C MET A 156 14.08 -13.89 11.09
N ILE A 157 14.39 -12.69 10.58
CA ILE A 157 15.59 -12.44 9.80
C ILE A 157 16.54 -11.57 10.61
N GLN A 158 17.75 -12.07 10.82
CA GLN A 158 18.87 -11.32 11.33
C GLN A 158 19.60 -10.65 10.16
N ARG A 159 19.64 -9.32 10.18
CA ARG A 159 20.29 -8.46 9.18
C ARG A 159 21.62 -7.92 9.71
N PRO A 160 22.51 -7.45 8.82
CA PRO A 160 23.67 -6.67 9.22
C PRO A 160 23.27 -5.45 10.05
N THR A 161 24.11 -5.10 11.02
CA THR A 161 23.83 -4.04 11.99
C THR A 161 23.90 -2.63 11.39
N ALA A 162 24.49 -2.49 10.20
CA ALA A 162 24.58 -1.24 9.46
C ALA A 162 24.64 -1.50 7.95
N PHE A 163 24.21 -0.53 7.17
CA PHE A 163 24.47 -0.51 5.73
C PHE A 163 25.97 -0.45 5.46
N GLY A 164 26.42 -1.13 4.40
CA GLY A 164 27.84 -1.29 4.08
C GLY A 164 28.51 -2.45 4.82
N LEU A 165 27.77 -3.24 5.60
CA LEU A 165 28.24 -4.50 6.17
C LEU A 165 27.66 -5.71 5.42
N LYS A 166 28.43 -6.80 5.39
CA LYS A 166 27.97 -8.11 4.98
C LYS A 166 28.27 -9.21 5.98
N VAL A 167 27.49 -10.29 5.94
CA VAL A 167 27.73 -11.51 6.71
C VAL A 167 29.07 -12.09 6.30
N LYS A 168 29.97 -12.21 7.26
CA LYS A 168 31.27 -12.88 7.11
C LYS A 168 31.17 -14.35 7.50
N SER A 169 30.60 -14.61 8.67
CA SER A 169 30.47 -15.95 9.22
C SER A 169 29.24 -16.05 10.13
N VAL A 170 28.72 -17.28 10.29
CA VAL A 170 27.56 -17.57 11.14
C VAL A 170 27.89 -18.79 12.00
N ASN A 171 27.80 -18.64 13.32
CA ASN A 171 27.74 -19.76 14.25
C ASN A 171 26.32 -19.87 14.82
N ALA A 172 25.62 -20.91 14.38
CA ALA A 172 24.23 -21.20 14.74
C ALA A 172 24.08 -22.39 15.70
N GLU A 173 25.16 -22.94 16.27
CA GLU A 173 25.12 -24.18 17.06
C GLU A 173 24.18 -24.05 18.27
N GLU A 174 24.33 -22.99 19.06
CA GLU A 174 23.48 -22.73 20.23
C GLU A 174 22.04 -22.39 19.84
N ALA A 175 21.85 -21.69 18.72
CA ALA A 175 20.52 -21.37 18.20
C ALA A 175 19.77 -22.64 17.81
N LYS A 176 20.44 -23.60 17.13
CA LYS A 176 19.85 -24.88 16.70
C LYS A 176 19.54 -25.84 17.84
N LYS A 177 20.14 -25.67 19.03
CA LYS A 177 19.84 -26.48 20.23
C LYS A 177 18.49 -26.13 20.88
N ILE A 178 17.92 -24.96 20.56
CA ILE A 178 16.64 -24.54 21.15
C ILE A 178 15.50 -25.37 20.55
N PRO A 179 14.64 -25.98 21.38
CA PRO A 179 13.51 -26.75 20.89
C PRO A 179 12.63 -25.96 19.91
N GLY A 180 12.16 -26.65 18.87
CA GLY A 180 11.27 -26.05 17.86
C GLY A 180 11.99 -25.27 16.75
N ILE A 181 13.30 -25.05 16.84
CA ILE A 181 14.10 -24.56 15.71
C ILE A 181 14.24 -25.67 14.67
N VAL A 182 13.84 -25.34 13.45
CA VAL A 182 13.89 -26.24 12.29
C VAL A 182 15.18 -26.01 11.52
N ASP A 183 15.53 -24.74 11.27
CA ASP A 183 16.77 -24.43 10.58
C ASP A 183 17.27 -23.00 10.89
N VAL A 184 18.55 -22.77 10.59
CA VAL A 184 19.16 -21.44 10.54
C VAL A 184 19.90 -21.34 9.23
N VAL A 185 19.43 -20.47 8.35
CA VAL A 185 19.82 -20.44 6.94
C VAL A 185 20.35 -19.07 6.57
N THR A 186 21.50 -19.04 5.90
CA THR A 186 22.04 -17.80 5.32
C THR A 186 21.55 -17.67 3.89
N PHE A 187 21.01 -16.50 3.52
CA PHE A 187 20.49 -16.22 2.19
C PHE A 187 20.75 -14.75 1.85
N GLY A 188 21.35 -14.51 0.68
CA GLY A 188 21.92 -13.21 0.35
C GLY A 188 22.85 -12.71 1.46
N ASN A 189 22.54 -11.55 2.02
CA ASN A 189 23.29 -10.92 3.11
C ASN A 189 22.57 -11.04 4.48
N ASN A 190 21.72 -12.04 4.64
CA ASN A 190 20.83 -12.20 5.79
C ASN A 190 20.92 -13.61 6.37
N VAL A 191 20.53 -13.76 7.64
CA VAL A 191 20.40 -15.07 8.31
C VAL A 191 18.97 -15.23 8.82
N ALA A 192 18.24 -16.20 8.30
CA ALA A 192 16.91 -16.57 8.79
C ALA A 192 17.02 -17.60 9.91
N ILE A 193 16.27 -17.38 10.99
CA ILE A 193 16.00 -18.39 12.02
C ILE A 193 14.59 -18.88 11.79
N VAL A 194 14.44 -20.19 11.53
CA VAL A 194 13.18 -20.82 11.16
C VAL A 194 12.77 -21.82 12.23
N GLY A 195 11.50 -21.80 12.62
CA GLY A 195 11.00 -22.66 13.70
C GLY A 195 9.48 -22.79 13.73
N LYS A 196 9.00 -23.56 14.70
CA LYS A 196 7.57 -23.90 14.86
C LYS A 196 6.78 -22.84 15.62
N SER A 197 7.44 -21.96 16.36
CA SER A 197 6.80 -20.84 17.06
C SER A 197 7.67 -19.60 17.06
N THR A 198 7.03 -18.43 17.17
CA THR A 198 7.73 -17.14 17.28
C THR A 198 8.58 -17.05 18.53
N TRP A 199 8.14 -17.63 19.65
CA TRP A 199 8.87 -17.57 20.92
C TRP A 199 10.21 -18.30 20.88
N GLU A 200 10.23 -19.51 20.31
CA GLU A 200 11.46 -20.31 20.16
C GLU A 200 12.46 -19.60 19.23
N ILE A 201 11.96 -19.06 18.11
CA ILE A 201 12.77 -18.29 17.16
C ILE A 201 13.37 -17.05 17.82
N MET A 202 12.59 -16.31 18.62
CA MET A 202 13.08 -15.13 19.34
C MET A 202 14.19 -15.51 20.34
N LYS A 203 14.06 -16.65 21.03
CA LYS A 203 15.13 -17.16 21.91
C LYS A 203 16.38 -17.53 21.13
N ALA A 204 16.22 -18.25 20.02
CA ALA A 204 17.33 -18.70 19.18
C ALA A 204 18.09 -17.53 18.55
N ARG A 205 17.36 -16.50 18.12
CA ARG A 205 17.98 -15.29 17.59
C ARG A 205 18.87 -14.56 18.60
N LYS A 206 18.55 -14.60 19.90
CA LYS A 206 19.37 -13.96 20.95
C LYS A 206 20.73 -14.62 21.15
N VAL A 207 20.85 -15.91 20.86
CA VAL A 207 22.10 -16.68 21.02
C VAL A 207 22.84 -16.92 19.70
N LEU A 208 22.23 -16.54 18.56
CA LEU A 208 22.84 -16.61 17.25
C LEU A 208 24.04 -15.66 17.18
N LYS A 209 25.19 -16.18 16.74
CA LYS A 209 26.40 -15.39 16.54
C LYS A 209 26.63 -15.18 15.05
N VAL A 210 26.59 -13.92 14.62
CA VAL A 210 26.89 -13.53 13.24
C VAL A 210 28.03 -12.53 13.27
N GLU A 211 29.09 -12.83 12.53
CA GLU A 211 30.17 -11.88 12.29
C GLU A 211 29.91 -11.14 11.00
N TYR A 212 30.15 -9.84 11.01
CA TYR A 212 30.01 -8.99 9.83
C TYR A 212 31.37 -8.40 9.44
N GLU A 213 31.55 -8.18 8.14
CA GLU A 213 32.69 -7.46 7.58
C GLU A 213 32.22 -6.32 6.66
N LYS A 214 33.13 -5.39 6.38
CA LYS A 214 32.84 -4.24 5.52
C LYS A 214 32.72 -4.68 4.06
N ASP A 215 31.62 -4.28 3.42
CA ASP A 215 31.34 -4.48 1.99
C ASP A 215 31.12 -3.15 1.24
N GLY A 216 31.02 -2.05 1.99
CA GLY A 216 30.84 -0.71 1.45
C GLY A 216 31.12 0.36 2.49
N ASN A 217 30.85 1.62 2.14
CA ASN A 217 30.95 2.71 3.11
C ASN A 217 29.85 2.58 4.15
N LEU A 218 30.22 2.77 5.42
CA LEU A 218 29.25 2.84 6.50
C LEU A 218 28.60 4.22 6.46
N GLU A 219 27.29 4.25 6.65
CA GLU A 219 26.54 5.50 6.71
C GLU A 219 26.80 6.23 8.04
N SER A 220 26.99 7.54 7.99
CA SER A 220 27.19 8.37 9.17
C SER A 220 26.51 9.74 9.06
N THR A 221 26.04 10.26 10.19
CA THR A 221 25.46 11.61 10.27
C THR A 221 26.46 12.68 9.79
N THR A 222 27.75 12.50 10.09
CA THR A 222 28.81 13.43 9.67
C THR A 222 28.94 13.48 8.15
N ASP A 223 28.96 12.32 7.49
CA ASP A 223 29.09 12.24 6.03
C ASP A 223 27.84 12.79 5.33
N HIS A 224 26.65 12.46 5.83
CA HIS A 224 25.39 13.01 5.31
C HIS A 224 25.35 14.54 5.44
N ASN A 225 25.75 15.07 6.60
CA ASN A 225 25.79 16.52 6.82
C ASN A 225 26.74 17.22 5.83
N LYS A 226 27.92 16.64 5.59
CA LYS A 226 28.88 17.15 4.61
C LYS A 226 28.32 17.11 3.19
N LEU A 227 27.69 16.00 2.80
CA LEU A 227 27.04 15.85 1.50
C LEU A 227 25.93 16.87 1.30
N PHE A 228 25.07 17.06 2.31
CA PHE A 228 23.99 18.03 2.21
C PHE A 228 24.49 19.47 2.04
N THR A 229 25.48 19.88 2.83
CA THR A 229 26.09 21.22 2.70
C THR A 229 26.69 21.38 1.30
N THR A 230 27.50 20.40 0.85
CA THR A 230 28.12 20.42 -0.48
C THR A 230 27.07 20.57 -1.60
N LEU A 231 25.98 19.81 -1.52
CA LEU A 231 24.92 19.84 -2.53
C LEU A 231 24.11 21.14 -2.50
N LEU A 232 23.80 21.67 -1.31
CA LEU A 232 23.07 22.95 -1.16
C LEU A 232 23.89 24.13 -1.71
N ASP A 233 25.21 24.11 -1.53
CA ASP A 233 26.13 25.15 -1.97
C ASP A 233 26.57 25.02 -3.43
N SER A 234 26.42 23.85 -4.04
CA SER A 234 26.79 23.65 -5.44
C SER A 234 25.96 24.55 -6.39
N GLY A 235 26.49 24.99 -7.54
CA GLY A 235 25.66 25.72 -8.52
C GLY A 235 24.62 24.86 -9.25
N ASN A 236 24.72 23.53 -9.14
CA ASN A 236 23.99 22.57 -9.97
C ASN A 236 22.67 22.14 -9.31
N ALA A 237 21.54 22.50 -9.91
CA ALA A 237 20.22 22.07 -9.45
C ALA A 237 19.29 21.72 -10.62
N THR A 238 18.50 20.66 -10.45
CA THR A 238 17.40 20.35 -11.36
C THR A 238 16.20 21.22 -11.01
N VAL A 239 15.84 22.14 -11.91
CA VAL A 239 14.69 23.03 -11.72
C VAL A 239 13.38 22.24 -11.86
N GLN A 240 12.64 22.11 -10.76
CA GLN A 240 11.35 21.42 -10.74
C GLN A 240 10.17 22.35 -11.09
N ARG A 241 10.33 23.65 -10.87
CA ARG A 241 9.32 24.68 -11.13
C ARG A 241 10.01 26.05 -11.23
N LYS A 242 9.57 26.88 -12.19
CA LYS A 242 10.00 28.28 -12.33
C LYS A 242 8.82 29.11 -12.79
N ASP A 243 8.41 30.06 -11.97
CA ASP A 243 7.35 31.02 -12.28
C ASP A 243 7.94 32.43 -12.30
N GLY A 244 7.78 33.15 -13.41
CA GLY A 244 8.29 34.51 -13.58
C GLY A 244 9.83 34.62 -13.64
N ASP A 245 10.32 35.86 -13.50
CA ASP A 245 11.75 36.17 -13.46
C ASP A 245 12.25 36.30 -12.01
N VAL A 246 12.52 35.14 -11.42
CA VAL A 246 13.03 35.05 -10.04
C VAL A 246 14.40 35.73 -9.90
N ASP A 247 15.23 35.75 -10.95
CA ASP A 247 16.56 36.36 -10.84
C ASP A 247 16.48 37.88 -10.81
N ALA A 248 15.58 38.49 -11.59
CA ALA A 248 15.27 39.91 -11.49
C ALA A 248 14.74 40.29 -10.10
N ALA A 249 13.81 39.50 -9.55
CA ALA A 249 13.25 39.75 -8.21
C ALA A 249 14.32 39.76 -7.11
N PHE A 250 15.28 38.83 -7.17
CA PHE A 250 16.38 38.78 -6.20
C PHE A 250 17.43 39.87 -6.43
N LYS A 251 17.73 40.26 -7.68
CA LYS A 251 18.63 41.38 -7.98
C LYS A 251 18.07 42.72 -7.49
N GLY A 252 16.75 42.89 -7.54
CA GLY A 252 16.06 44.11 -7.08
C GLY A 252 15.66 44.10 -5.60
N ALA A 253 16.01 43.06 -4.84
CA ALA A 253 15.60 42.93 -3.45
C ALA A 253 16.30 43.96 -2.56
N ALA A 254 15.56 44.64 -1.70
CA ALA A 254 16.14 45.46 -0.62
C ALA A 254 16.71 44.58 0.49
N LYS A 255 16.15 43.38 0.69
CA LYS A 255 16.63 42.38 1.65
C LYS A 255 16.39 40.97 1.12
N VAL A 256 17.36 40.09 1.30
CA VAL A 256 17.20 38.65 1.09
C VAL A 256 17.23 37.93 2.43
N ILE A 257 16.21 37.14 2.72
CA ILE A 257 16.15 36.27 3.90
C ILE A 257 16.47 34.85 3.44
N ARG A 258 17.41 34.19 4.10
CA ARG A 258 17.77 32.79 3.85
C ARG A 258 17.63 31.98 5.13
N SER A 259 16.97 30.83 5.03
CA SER A 259 16.81 29.89 6.14
C SER A 259 17.00 28.46 5.65
N GLU A 260 17.68 27.64 6.47
CA GLU A 260 17.86 26.23 6.21
C GLU A 260 17.07 25.38 7.20
N TYR A 261 16.48 24.30 6.70
CA TYR A 261 15.70 23.35 7.49
C TYR A 261 16.09 21.93 7.13
N GLN A 262 15.91 20.99 8.05
CA GLN A 262 16.23 19.59 7.83
C GLN A 262 15.12 18.67 8.33
N CYS A 263 14.99 17.53 7.68
CA CYS A 263 14.20 16.40 8.14
C CYS A 263 15.12 15.16 8.13
N PRO A 264 15.29 14.46 9.27
CA PRO A 264 16.13 13.27 9.32
C PRO A 264 15.44 12.09 8.62
N PHE A 265 16.13 10.95 8.57
CA PHE A 265 15.44 9.69 8.25
C PHE A 265 14.35 9.44 9.30
N LEU A 266 13.12 9.18 8.84
CA LEU A 266 12.01 8.87 9.73
C LEU A 266 11.52 7.44 9.50
N PRO A 267 11.49 6.59 10.54
CA PRO A 267 10.83 5.30 10.46
C PRO A 267 9.32 5.50 10.31
N HIS A 268 8.71 4.68 9.48
CA HIS A 268 7.26 4.70 9.24
C HIS A 268 6.46 4.20 10.45
N SER A 269 7.09 3.36 11.26
CA SER A 269 6.57 2.84 12.53
C SER A 269 5.10 2.38 12.52
N PRO A 270 4.67 1.54 11.57
CA PRO A 270 3.33 0.96 11.62
C PRO A 270 3.14 0.15 12.92
N MET A 271 1.88 0.03 13.36
CA MET A 271 1.55 -0.74 14.57
C MET A 271 1.74 -2.23 14.35
N GLU A 272 1.33 -2.74 13.18
CA GLU A 272 1.65 -4.08 12.73
C GLU A 272 3.03 -4.08 12.03
N PRO A 273 4.04 -4.79 12.57
CA PRO A 273 5.33 -4.93 11.92
C PRO A 273 5.24 -5.58 10.54
N MET A 274 6.31 -5.46 9.76
CA MET A 274 6.38 -6.15 8.46
C MET A 274 6.27 -7.65 8.65
N ASN A 275 5.42 -8.26 7.84
CA ASN A 275 5.19 -9.67 7.82
C ASN A 275 4.69 -10.07 6.46
N PHE A 276 4.96 -11.30 6.08
CA PHE A 276 4.44 -11.90 4.85
C PHE A 276 4.50 -13.41 4.94
N PHE A 277 3.45 -14.07 4.46
CA PHE A 277 3.44 -15.50 4.22
C PHE A 277 3.78 -15.80 2.77
N ALA A 278 4.65 -16.79 2.56
CA ALA A 278 4.93 -17.35 1.25
C ALA A 278 4.94 -18.88 1.28
N HIS A 279 4.48 -19.48 0.19
CA HIS A 279 4.65 -20.90 -0.09
C HIS A 279 5.11 -21.06 -1.53
N ALA A 280 6.43 -21.13 -1.72
CA ALA A 280 7.05 -21.38 -3.00
C ALA A 280 7.12 -22.89 -3.27
N LYS A 281 6.59 -23.31 -4.41
CA LYS A 281 6.65 -24.68 -4.93
C LYS A 281 7.24 -24.66 -6.33
N ALA A 282 7.47 -25.84 -6.90
CA ALA A 282 8.01 -25.97 -8.25
C ALA A 282 7.07 -25.37 -9.33
N ASP A 283 5.77 -25.34 -9.09
CA ASP A 283 4.73 -24.93 -10.04
C ASP A 283 4.15 -23.53 -9.80
N GLY A 284 4.57 -22.85 -8.73
CA GLY A 284 4.11 -21.50 -8.42
C GLY A 284 4.44 -21.04 -7.01
N VAL A 285 4.09 -19.78 -6.72
CA VAL A 285 4.27 -19.17 -5.40
C VAL A 285 2.96 -18.59 -4.93
N GLU A 286 2.59 -18.92 -3.71
CA GLU A 286 1.48 -18.28 -3.04
C GLU A 286 1.99 -17.22 -2.06
N LEU A 287 1.43 -16.03 -2.13
CA LEU A 287 1.80 -14.86 -1.33
C LEU A 287 0.57 -14.35 -0.57
N ILE A 288 0.65 -14.24 0.76
CA ILE A 288 -0.44 -13.71 1.59
C ILE A 288 0.12 -12.73 2.60
N GLY A 289 -0.37 -11.50 2.60
CA GLY A 289 0.04 -10.53 3.60
C GLY A 289 -0.32 -9.08 3.31
N PRO A 290 0.11 -8.14 4.17
CA PRO A 290 -0.32 -6.77 4.09
C PRO A 290 0.61 -5.99 3.16
N THR A 291 0.10 -5.60 1.99
CA THR A 291 0.84 -4.79 1.01
C THR A 291 -0.03 -3.71 0.40
N GLN A 292 0.58 -2.55 0.11
CA GLN A 292 -0.07 -1.46 -0.59
C GLN A 292 0.10 -1.56 -2.11
N THR A 293 0.99 -2.43 -2.58
CA THR A 293 1.38 -2.59 -3.98
C THR A 293 1.51 -4.08 -4.34
N PRO A 294 0.40 -4.84 -4.30
CA PRO A 294 0.40 -6.29 -4.55
C PRO A 294 1.01 -6.68 -5.91
N ALA A 295 0.72 -5.93 -6.98
CA ALA A 295 1.31 -6.20 -8.30
C ALA A 295 2.85 -6.07 -8.27
N ALA A 296 3.38 -5.02 -7.61
CA ALA A 296 4.81 -4.85 -7.48
C ALA A 296 5.46 -5.98 -6.65
N ALA A 297 4.77 -6.46 -5.61
CA ALA A 297 5.24 -7.62 -4.83
C ALA A 297 5.31 -8.88 -5.71
N ARG A 298 4.27 -9.14 -6.53
CA ARG A 298 4.24 -10.24 -7.49
C ARG A 298 5.40 -10.16 -8.48
N THR A 299 5.59 -8.99 -9.11
CA THR A 299 6.69 -8.76 -10.06
C THR A 299 8.06 -8.93 -9.41
N ALA A 300 8.24 -8.44 -8.18
CA ALA A 300 9.51 -8.57 -7.46
C ALA A 300 9.84 -10.04 -7.16
N VAL A 301 8.86 -10.82 -6.70
CA VAL A 301 9.03 -12.26 -6.44
C VAL A 301 9.23 -13.05 -7.74
N SER A 302 8.50 -12.70 -8.80
CA SER A 302 8.67 -13.29 -10.14
C SER A 302 10.10 -13.17 -10.62
N LYS A 303 10.68 -11.96 -10.55
CA LYS A 303 12.07 -11.71 -10.92
C LYS A 303 13.07 -12.42 -10.02
N LEU A 304 12.81 -12.43 -8.72
CA LEU A 304 13.71 -13.05 -7.73
C LEU A 304 13.83 -14.56 -7.92
N LEU A 305 12.70 -15.24 -8.11
CA LEU A 305 12.65 -16.71 -8.20
C LEU A 305 12.66 -17.22 -9.64
N ASN A 306 12.66 -16.32 -10.63
CA ASN A 306 12.51 -16.65 -12.05
C ASN A 306 11.25 -17.49 -12.32
N ILE A 307 10.12 -17.11 -11.70
CA ILE A 307 8.82 -17.77 -11.85
C ILE A 307 7.86 -16.81 -12.58
N PRO A 308 7.12 -17.26 -13.62
CA PRO A 308 6.14 -16.42 -14.31
C PRO A 308 5.10 -15.80 -13.39
N GLU A 309 4.70 -14.54 -13.64
CA GLU A 309 3.75 -13.82 -12.77
C GLU A 309 2.38 -14.51 -12.67
N ASP A 310 1.91 -15.18 -13.72
CA ASP A 310 0.65 -15.93 -13.73
C ASP A 310 0.68 -17.18 -12.84
N LYS A 311 1.86 -17.60 -12.39
CA LYS A 311 2.07 -18.66 -11.39
C LYS A 311 2.23 -18.14 -9.97
N ILE A 312 2.02 -16.83 -9.75
CA ILE A 312 2.18 -16.19 -8.44
C ILE A 312 0.87 -15.54 -8.01
N SER A 313 0.21 -16.12 -7.01
CA SER A 313 -0.98 -15.53 -6.41
C SER A 313 -0.61 -14.54 -5.31
N VAL A 314 -1.36 -13.45 -5.15
CA VAL A 314 -1.19 -12.49 -4.05
C VAL A 314 -2.55 -12.21 -3.40
N GLU A 315 -2.72 -12.66 -2.16
CA GLU A 315 -3.84 -12.30 -1.30
C GLU A 315 -3.45 -11.16 -0.35
N ILE A 316 -4.34 -10.19 -0.19
CA ILE A 316 -4.09 -8.97 0.58
C ILE A 316 -4.86 -9.06 1.89
N THR A 317 -4.14 -9.18 3.00
CA THR A 317 -4.75 -9.10 4.34
C THR A 317 -5.02 -7.65 4.72
N ARG A 318 -5.75 -7.41 5.81
CA ARG A 318 -5.88 -6.05 6.36
C ARG A 318 -4.50 -5.52 6.79
N LEU A 319 -4.27 -4.22 6.60
CA LEU A 319 -3.02 -3.55 6.95
C LEU A 319 -3.13 -2.88 8.33
N GLY A 320 -2.24 -3.22 9.27
CA GLY A 320 -2.07 -2.52 10.55
C GLY A 320 -1.21 -1.27 10.47
N GLY A 321 -1.42 -0.47 9.41
CA GLY A 321 -0.62 0.70 9.06
C GLY A 321 0.40 0.42 7.95
N GLY A 322 0.84 1.48 7.30
CA GLY A 322 1.81 1.41 6.20
C GLY A 322 2.64 2.68 6.09
N PHE A 323 1.98 3.85 6.03
CA PHE A 323 2.62 5.18 6.03
C PHE A 323 3.73 5.39 4.97
N GLY A 324 3.83 4.52 3.97
CA GLY A 324 4.92 4.47 2.98
C GLY A 324 5.76 3.19 3.05
N ARG A 325 5.85 2.53 4.22
CA ARG A 325 6.63 1.30 4.42
C ARG A 325 6.15 0.14 3.56
N ARG A 326 4.83 -0.04 3.45
CA ARG A 326 4.19 -1.14 2.69
C ARG A 326 4.06 -0.87 1.18
N LEU A 327 4.67 0.22 0.69
CA LEU A 327 4.94 0.43 -0.74
C LEU A 327 6.22 -0.30 -1.20
N LYS A 328 7.02 -0.77 -0.25
CA LYS A 328 8.19 -1.62 -0.50
C LYS A 328 7.75 -3.09 -0.56
N THR A 329 8.57 -3.91 -1.19
CA THR A 329 8.29 -5.34 -1.44
C THR A 329 9.27 -6.27 -0.74
N ASP A 330 10.26 -5.72 -0.04
CA ASP A 330 11.37 -6.41 0.60
C ASP A 330 10.92 -7.54 1.53
N TYR A 331 9.92 -7.30 2.36
CA TYR A 331 9.38 -8.30 3.29
C TYR A 331 8.61 -9.44 2.59
N ALA A 332 8.03 -9.19 1.41
CA ALA A 332 7.38 -10.23 0.62
C ALA A 332 8.42 -11.07 -0.15
N THR A 333 9.44 -10.44 -0.70
CA THR A 333 10.56 -11.12 -1.37
C THR A 333 11.37 -11.98 -0.40
N GLU A 334 11.63 -11.49 0.81
CA GLU A 334 12.30 -12.26 1.87
C GLU A 334 11.53 -13.55 2.21
N ALA A 335 10.20 -13.46 2.36
CA ALA A 335 9.37 -14.62 2.64
C ALA A 335 9.41 -15.63 1.48
N ALA A 336 9.30 -15.15 0.24
CA ALA A 336 9.29 -16.00 -0.95
C ALA A 336 10.64 -16.71 -1.17
N GLU A 337 11.75 -15.98 -1.05
CA GLU A 337 13.11 -16.53 -1.16
C GLU A 337 13.37 -17.59 -0.09
N LEU A 338 13.03 -17.28 1.17
CA LEU A 338 13.22 -18.21 2.28
C LEU A 338 12.36 -19.47 2.10
N SER A 339 11.09 -19.31 1.73
CA SER A 339 10.18 -20.42 1.46
C SER A 339 10.71 -21.33 0.35
N ALA A 340 11.25 -20.76 -0.73
CA ALA A 340 11.84 -21.50 -1.84
C ALA A 340 13.11 -22.27 -1.40
N LEU A 341 13.95 -21.62 -0.60
CA LEU A 341 15.22 -22.19 -0.12
C LEU A 341 15.01 -23.39 0.80
N ILE A 342 14.06 -23.29 1.74
CA ILE A 342 13.79 -24.36 2.70
C ILE A 342 12.68 -25.33 2.24
N LYS A 343 12.06 -25.05 1.10
CA LYS A 343 10.99 -25.86 0.49
C LYS A 343 9.80 -26.10 1.43
N ALA A 344 9.37 -25.05 2.14
CA ALA A 344 8.26 -25.11 3.09
C ALA A 344 7.43 -23.81 3.07
N PRO A 345 6.15 -23.86 3.48
CA PRO A 345 5.37 -22.64 3.73
C PRO A 345 5.94 -21.86 4.92
N VAL A 346 6.23 -20.57 4.74
CA VAL A 346 6.88 -19.73 5.74
C VAL A 346 6.14 -18.42 5.93
N LYS A 347 5.90 -18.04 7.19
CA LYS A 347 5.55 -16.66 7.57
C LYS A 347 6.77 -15.96 8.16
N VAL A 348 7.34 -15.03 7.41
CA VAL A 348 8.34 -14.09 7.92
C VAL A 348 7.64 -13.04 8.74
N THR A 349 8.15 -12.78 9.95
CA THR A 349 7.68 -11.71 10.82
C THR A 349 8.87 -10.90 11.30
N TRP A 350 8.79 -9.58 11.14
CA TRP A 350 9.78 -8.65 11.67
C TRP A 350 9.40 -8.30 13.12
N LEU A 351 10.40 -8.15 13.99
CA LEU A 351 10.20 -7.52 15.29
C LEU A 351 10.02 -6.01 15.12
N LYS A 352 9.55 -5.33 16.15
CA LYS A 352 9.39 -3.87 16.10
C LYS A 352 10.73 -3.17 15.87
N GLU A 353 11.78 -3.69 16.48
CA GLU A 353 13.16 -3.25 16.34
C GLU A 353 13.67 -3.46 14.92
N ASP A 354 13.32 -4.58 14.27
CA ASP A 354 13.64 -4.83 12.87
C ASP A 354 12.93 -3.82 11.96
N ASP A 355 11.67 -3.50 12.23
CA ASP A 355 10.92 -2.50 11.48
C ASP A 355 11.51 -1.10 11.60
N MET A 356 12.10 -0.78 12.74
CA MET A 356 12.76 0.50 13.00
C MET A 356 14.18 0.58 12.40
N THR A 357 14.84 -0.56 12.19
CA THR A 357 16.25 -0.63 11.75
C THR A 357 16.43 -1.19 10.33
N GLY A 358 15.42 -1.87 9.79
CA GLY A 358 15.47 -2.66 8.56
C GLY A 358 15.37 -1.86 7.27
N GLY A 359 15.74 -0.57 7.31
CA GLY A 359 16.36 0.08 6.17
C GLY A 359 15.47 0.86 5.19
N SER A 360 14.13 0.80 5.32
CA SER A 360 13.24 1.63 4.49
C SER A 360 12.63 2.79 5.29
N TYR A 361 13.20 3.98 5.10
CA TYR A 361 12.82 5.21 5.78
C TYR A 361 12.22 6.23 4.82
N ARG A 362 11.50 7.22 5.38
CA ARG A 362 11.42 8.52 4.71
C ARG A 362 12.85 9.04 4.58
N PRO A 363 13.33 9.40 3.38
CA PRO A 363 14.70 9.84 3.19
C PRO A 363 14.98 11.15 3.94
N ALA A 364 16.21 11.28 4.46
CA ALA A 364 16.67 12.52 5.05
C ALA A 364 16.84 13.59 3.96
N VAL A 365 16.41 14.82 4.27
CA VAL A 365 16.42 15.96 3.36
C VAL A 365 16.84 17.23 4.08
N ARG A 366 17.50 18.13 3.35
CA ARG A 366 17.71 19.52 3.75
C ARG A 366 17.16 20.48 2.72
N TYR A 367 16.69 21.61 3.21
CA TYR A 367 16.08 22.66 2.43
C TYR A 367 16.78 23.97 2.68
N ARG A 368 17.00 24.76 1.63
CA ARG A 368 17.35 26.17 1.70
C ARG A 368 16.22 26.96 1.06
N PHE A 369 15.54 27.76 1.88
CA PHE A 369 14.54 28.72 1.44
C PHE A 369 15.16 30.10 1.39
N GLU A 370 14.87 30.83 0.33
CA GLU A 370 15.27 32.22 0.18
C GLU A 370 14.08 33.06 -0.25
N ALA A 371 13.91 34.22 0.36
CA ALA A 371 12.88 35.19 0.02
C ALA A 371 13.53 36.54 -0.28
N ALA A 372 13.19 37.11 -1.44
CA ALA A 372 13.51 38.48 -1.81
C ALA A 372 12.42 39.41 -1.33
N ILE A 373 12.79 40.44 -0.57
CA ILE A 373 11.90 41.42 0.04
C ILE A 373 12.24 42.81 -0.50
N ASP A 374 11.23 43.58 -0.93
CA ASP A 374 11.40 44.96 -1.38
C ASP A 374 11.52 45.96 -0.20
N ALA A 375 11.71 47.24 -0.51
CA ALA A 375 11.87 48.29 0.50
C ALA A 375 10.60 48.55 1.33
N GLN A 376 9.44 48.11 0.82
CA GLN A 376 8.14 48.23 1.47
C GLN A 376 7.81 47.01 2.34
N GLY A 377 8.64 45.97 2.31
CA GLY A 377 8.47 44.75 3.09
C GLY A 377 7.67 43.65 2.38
N ASN A 378 7.36 43.79 1.09
CA ASN A 378 6.67 42.75 0.33
C ASN A 378 7.64 41.69 -0.18
N MET A 379 7.19 40.43 -0.20
CA MET A 379 7.94 39.35 -0.84
C MET A 379 7.76 39.41 -2.36
N THR A 380 8.86 39.67 -3.08
CA THR A 380 8.89 39.79 -4.54
C THR A 380 9.48 38.57 -5.23
N GLY A 381 10.17 37.70 -4.50
CA GLY A 381 10.76 36.47 -5.04
C GLY A 381 10.92 35.38 -4.01
N TYR A 382 10.90 34.14 -4.48
CA TYR A 382 11.06 32.94 -3.67
C TYR A 382 11.95 31.92 -4.38
N LYS A 383 12.94 31.37 -3.68
CA LYS A 383 13.75 30.23 -4.13
C LYS A 383 13.68 29.12 -3.07
N LEU A 384 13.49 27.89 -3.54
CA LEU A 384 13.61 26.68 -2.73
C LEU A 384 14.59 25.75 -3.39
N ARG A 385 15.60 25.34 -2.63
CA ARG A 385 16.45 24.21 -2.97
C ARG A 385 16.30 23.11 -1.95
N GLY A 386 16.03 21.90 -2.42
CA GLY A 386 16.03 20.69 -1.61
C GLY A 386 17.12 19.73 -2.04
N VAL A 387 17.79 19.11 -1.08
CA VAL A 387 18.76 18.03 -1.29
C VAL A 387 18.39 16.87 -0.37
N GLY A 388 18.67 15.64 -0.78
CA GLY A 388 18.18 14.45 -0.06
C GLY A 388 19.02 13.21 -0.34
N ILE A 389 19.16 12.34 0.66
CA ILE A 389 19.81 11.04 0.46
C ILE A 389 18.79 10.10 -0.18
N ASN A 390 19.02 9.71 -1.44
CA ASN A 390 18.13 8.83 -2.21
C ASN A 390 16.67 9.33 -2.28
N ALA A 391 16.48 10.64 -2.17
CA ALA A 391 15.18 11.28 -2.32
C ALA A 391 14.95 11.62 -3.80
N GLY A 392 13.94 11.02 -4.43
CA GLY A 392 13.65 11.25 -5.85
C GLY A 392 13.29 12.70 -6.17
N ASN A 393 12.44 13.33 -5.35
CA ASN A 393 12.15 14.75 -5.41
C ASN A 393 12.05 15.32 -4.00
N CYS A 394 13.00 16.19 -3.63
CA CYS A 394 13.06 16.75 -2.29
C CYS A 394 12.03 17.87 -2.09
N THR A 395 11.68 18.62 -3.14
CA THR A 395 10.89 19.86 -3.06
C THR A 395 9.41 19.65 -3.36
N ARG A 396 8.90 18.42 -3.23
CA ARG A 396 7.52 18.04 -3.55
C ARG A 396 6.56 18.25 -2.38
#